data_AF-A0A9D4PUB1-F1
#
_entry.id   AF-A0A9D4PUB1-F1
#
_cell.length_a   1.000
_cell.length_b   1.000
_cell.length_c   1.000
_cell.angle_alpha   90.00
_cell.angle_beta   90.00
_cell.angle_gamma   90.00
#
_symmetry.space_group_name_H-M   'P 1'
#
loop_
_entity.id
_entity.type
_entity.pdbx_description
1 polymer ?
#
loop_
_entity_poly.entity_id
_entity_poly.type
_entity_poly.pdbx_seq_one_letter_code
_entity_poly.pdbx_strand_id
1 'polypeptide(L)'
;MRRFLFRSQQADNFCNSIGILQQYAPPSNFPEFEKSVSKPGQQTQEDYPQLFATLIARTAKDIDVLIDSLPSEEASPELQAANLRRLEVENQEAARRLEEVVQQGEVLLEQIQKALHDIAESQLSMQHLDEAPPN
;
A
#
# COMPACT_ATOMS: atom_id res chain seq x y z
N MET A 1 -9.59 7.69 -0.95
CA MET A 1 -8.68 8.24 -1.98
C MET A 1 -8.58 7.36 -3.22
N ARG A 2 -8.25 6.05 -3.14
CA ARG A 2 -8.14 5.15 -4.32
C ARG A 2 -9.42 5.02 -5.17
N ARG A 3 -10.60 4.82 -4.57
CA ARG A 3 -11.90 4.77 -5.29
C ARG A 3 -12.21 6.04 -6.10
N PHE A 4 -11.68 7.20 -5.72
CA PHE A 4 -11.90 8.46 -6.45
C PHE A 4 -10.96 8.59 -7.65
N LEU A 5 -9.71 8.15 -7.50
CA LEU A 5 -8.71 8.11 -8.57
C LEU A 5 -9.12 7.20 -9.74
N PHE A 6 -9.65 6.00 -9.46
CA PHE A 6 -10.07 5.08 -10.52
C PHE A 6 -11.32 5.56 -11.28
N ARG A 7 -12.24 6.26 -10.61
CA ARG A 7 -13.37 6.90 -11.30
C ARG A 7 -12.92 8.01 -12.24
N SER A 8 -11.90 8.78 -11.84
CA SER A 8 -11.28 9.78 -12.72
C SER A 8 -10.67 9.13 -13.95
N GLN A 9 -9.87 8.07 -13.76
CA GLN A 9 -9.23 7.34 -14.86
C GLN A 9 -10.23 6.74 -15.85
N GLN A 10 -11.36 6.22 -15.36
CA GLN A 10 -12.42 5.68 -16.20
C GLN A 10 -13.09 6.78 -17.05
N ALA A 11 -13.30 7.96 -16.47
CA ALA A 11 -13.83 9.12 -17.19
C ALA A 11 -12.87 9.59 -18.29
N ASP A 12 -11.57 9.61 -18.01
CA ASP A 12 -10.53 9.96 -18.99
C ASP A 12 -10.49 8.96 -20.15
N ASN A 13 -10.61 7.66 -19.87
CA ASN A 13 -10.68 6.63 -20.92
C ASN A 13 -11.89 6.85 -21.85
N PHE A 14 -13.06 7.20 -21.29
CA PHE A 14 -14.24 7.53 -22.10
C PHE A 14 -14.01 8.81 -22.92
N CYS A 15 -13.54 9.90 -22.30
CA CYS A 15 -13.32 11.17 -22.99
C CYS A 15 -12.32 11.03 -24.14
N ASN A 16 -11.19 10.36 -23.90
CA ASN A 16 -10.15 10.13 -24.91
C ASN A 16 -10.66 9.24 -26.05
N SER A 17 -11.41 8.18 -25.73
CA SER A 17 -11.98 7.30 -26.76
C SER A 17 -12.97 8.03 -27.68
N ILE A 18 -13.84 8.88 -27.11
CA ILE A 18 -14.80 9.69 -27.88
C ILE A 18 -14.06 10.67 -28.79
N GLY A 19 -13.04 11.37 -28.27
CA GLY A 19 -12.26 12.33 -29.05
C GLY A 19 -11.59 11.68 -30.26
N ILE A 20 -10.96 10.51 -30.05
CA ILE A 20 -10.33 9.74 -31.13
C ILE A 20 -11.38 9.24 -32.13
N LEU A 21 -12.49 8.66 -31.67
CA LEU A 21 -13.55 8.19 -32.58
C LEU A 21 -14.13 9.31 -33.44
N GLN A 22 -14.31 10.51 -32.90
CA GLN A 22 -14.77 11.68 -33.66
C GLN A 22 -13.73 12.15 -34.68
N GLN A 23 -12.45 12.15 -34.32
CA GLN A 23 -11.36 12.56 -35.23
C GLN A 23 -11.25 11.66 -36.46
N TYR A 24 -11.52 10.35 -36.30
CA TYR A 24 -11.42 9.36 -37.37
C TYR A 24 -12.79 8.96 -37.98
N ALA A 25 -13.88 9.58 -37.55
CA ALA A 25 -15.21 9.28 -38.10
C ALA A 25 -15.29 9.70 -39.57
N PRO A 26 -15.68 8.80 -40.49
CA PRO A 26 -15.91 9.18 -41.88
C PRO A 26 -17.13 10.12 -41.96
N PRO A 27 -17.13 11.08 -42.89
CA PRO A 27 -18.30 11.90 -43.14
C PRO A 27 -19.48 11.02 -43.56
N SER A 28 -20.68 11.34 -43.09
CA SER A 28 -21.90 10.64 -43.51
C SER A 28 -22.21 10.98 -44.97
N ASN A 29 -22.25 9.99 -45.85
CA ASN A 29 -22.71 10.19 -47.23
C ASN A 29 -24.23 10.13 -47.28
N PHE A 30 -24.84 11.25 -47.65
CA PHE A 30 -26.25 11.31 -48.03
C PHE A 30 -26.35 11.20 -49.55
N PRO A 31 -27.22 10.32 -50.10
CA PRO A 31 -27.34 10.10 -51.55
C PRO A 31 -27.62 11.38 -52.36
N GLU A 32 -28.28 12.37 -51.76
CA GLU A 32 -28.63 13.64 -52.38
C GLU A 32 -27.45 14.62 -52.61
N PHE A 33 -26.27 14.38 -52.03
CA PHE A 33 -25.19 15.38 -51.92
C PHE A 33 -23.80 14.90 -52.42
N GLU A 34 -23.74 13.90 -53.30
CA GLU A 34 -22.46 13.44 -53.88
C GLU A 34 -21.88 14.44 -54.90
N LYS A 35 -21.38 15.59 -54.42
CA LYS A 35 -20.42 16.42 -55.15
C LYS A 35 -19.06 16.33 -54.47
N SER A 36 -18.25 15.39 -54.96
CA SER A 36 -16.78 15.40 -54.97
C SER A 36 -16.10 16.08 -53.76
N VAL A 37 -16.13 15.44 -52.60
CA VAL A 37 -15.19 15.76 -51.52
C VAL A 37 -14.05 14.74 -51.60
N SER A 38 -12.85 15.24 -51.92
CA SER A 38 -11.61 14.49 -51.97
C SER A 38 -11.33 13.82 -50.62
N LYS A 39 -11.13 12.50 -50.63
CA LYS A 39 -10.81 11.70 -49.44
C LYS A 39 -9.48 12.17 -48.84
N PRO A 40 -9.40 12.61 -47.57
CA PRO A 40 -8.12 12.65 -46.88
C PRO A 40 -7.65 11.20 -46.67
N GLY A 41 -6.35 10.97 -46.89
CA GLY A 41 -5.75 9.65 -46.90
C GLY A 41 -5.98 8.89 -45.60
N GLN A 42 -6.35 7.62 -45.73
CA GLN A 42 -6.31 6.64 -44.65
C GLN A 42 -4.88 6.55 -44.13
N GLN A 43 -4.58 7.28 -43.07
CA GLN A 43 -3.39 7.02 -42.26
C GLN A 43 -3.65 5.76 -41.43
N THR A 44 -2.62 4.93 -41.34
CA THR A 44 -2.58 3.62 -40.70
C THR A 44 -3.43 3.58 -39.44
N GLN A 45 -4.53 2.82 -39.51
CA GLN A 45 -5.48 2.63 -38.42
C GLN A 45 -4.79 1.81 -37.32
N GLU A 46 -4.16 2.48 -36.36
CA GLU A 46 -3.98 1.84 -35.05
C GLU A 46 -5.37 1.49 -34.52
N ASP A 47 -5.52 0.28 -33.97
CA ASP A 47 -6.81 -0.26 -33.53
C ASP A 47 -7.24 0.39 -32.19
N TYR A 48 -7.29 1.73 -32.17
CA TYR A 48 -7.68 2.56 -31.04
C TYR A 48 -9.05 2.18 -30.47
N PRO A 49 -10.09 1.83 -31.28
CA PRO A 49 -11.35 1.35 -30.73
C PRO A 49 -11.16 0.12 -29.84
N GLN A 50 -10.36 -0.86 -30.30
CA GLN A 50 -10.08 -2.07 -29.54
C GLN A 50 -9.23 -1.79 -28.29
N LEU A 51 -8.25 -0.90 -28.40
CA LEU A 51 -7.42 -0.46 -27.27
C LEU A 51 -8.27 0.20 -26.18
N PHE A 52 -9.09 1.19 -26.53
CA PHE A 52 -9.95 1.89 -25.57
C PHE A 52 -11.03 0.97 -24.99
N ALA A 53 -11.63 0.08 -25.79
CA ALA A 53 -12.56 -0.93 -25.28
C ALA A 53 -11.89 -1.80 -24.21
N THR A 54 -10.64 -2.22 -24.45
CA THR A 54 -9.86 -3.00 -23.47
C THR A 54 -9.56 -2.21 -22.20
N LEU A 55 -9.13 -0.95 -22.32
CA LEU A 55 -8.82 -0.08 -21.18
C LEU A 55 -10.07 0.21 -20.33
N ILE A 56 -11.20 0.48 -20.97
CA ILE A 56 -12.49 0.71 -20.31
C ILE A 56 -12.95 -0.56 -19.58
N ALA A 57 -12.97 -1.71 -20.25
CA ALA A 57 -13.41 -2.97 -19.66
C ALA A 57 -12.53 -3.40 -18.47
N ARG A 58 -11.21 -3.25 -18.60
CA ARG A 58 -10.26 -3.55 -17.53
C ARG A 58 -10.47 -2.62 -16.34
N THR A 59 -10.57 -1.32 -16.59
CA THR A 59 -10.72 -0.32 -15.52
C THR A 59 -12.04 -0.51 -14.78
N ALA A 60 -13.13 -0.85 -15.48
CA ALA A 60 -14.40 -1.22 -14.87
C ALA A 60 -14.28 -2.45 -13.97
N LYS A 61 -13.60 -3.51 -14.43
CA LYS A 61 -13.36 -4.70 -13.62
C LYS A 61 -12.48 -4.41 -12.40
N ASP A 62 -11.46 -3.57 -12.55
CA ASP A 62 -10.61 -3.15 -11.44
C ASP A 62 -11.42 -2.35 -10.40
N ILE A 63 -12.41 -1.55 -10.84
CA ILE A 63 -13.35 -0.87 -9.94
C ILE A 63 -14.20 -1.89 -9.17
N ASP A 64 -14.76 -2.91 -9.82
CA ASP A 64 -15.58 -3.93 -9.16
C ASP A 64 -14.78 -4.68 -8.09
N VAL A 65 -13.56 -5.11 -8.40
CA VAL A 65 -12.67 -5.77 -7.43
C VAL A 65 -12.37 -4.87 -6.23
N LEU A 66 -12.16 -3.56 -6.47
CA LEU A 66 -11.96 -2.58 -5.40
C LEU A 66 -13.24 -2.28 -4.60
N ILE A 67 -14.40 -2.48 -5.21
CA ILE A 67 -15.68 -2.35 -4.51
C ILE A 67 -15.81 -3.50 -3.53
N ASP A 68 -15.59 -4.72 -3.99
CA ASP A 68 -15.63 -5.96 -3.19
C ASP A 68 -14.55 -5.99 -2.10
N SER A 69 -13.41 -5.33 -2.32
CA SER A 69 -12.32 -5.28 -1.34
C SER A 69 -12.54 -4.27 -0.21
N LEU A 70 -13.65 -3.52 -0.21
CA LEU A 70 -13.89 -2.59 0.88
C LEU A 70 -14.29 -3.29 2.18
N PRO A 71 -13.96 -2.68 3.33
CA PRO A 71 -14.49 -3.15 4.60
C PRO A 71 -16.03 -3.09 4.58
N SER A 72 -16.68 -4.01 5.29
CA SER A 72 -18.14 -4.14 5.27
C SER A 72 -18.83 -2.85 5.71
N GLU A 73 -19.90 -2.50 4.99
CA GLU A 73 -20.69 -1.29 5.23
C GLU A 73 -21.63 -1.43 6.46
N GLU A 74 -21.72 -2.64 7.01
CA GLU A 74 -22.55 -3.00 8.17
C GLU A 74 -22.02 -2.46 9.51
N ALA A 75 -20.79 -1.94 9.54
CA ALA A 75 -20.24 -1.32 10.72
C ALA A 75 -20.77 0.11 10.84
N SER A 76 -21.86 0.29 11.61
CA SER A 76 -22.37 1.62 11.95
C SER A 76 -21.25 2.48 12.55
N PRO A 77 -21.27 3.82 12.38
CA PRO A 77 -20.26 4.70 12.96
C PRO A 77 -20.04 4.47 14.46
N GLU A 78 -21.11 4.12 15.18
CA GLU A 78 -21.10 3.81 16.60
C GLU A 78 -20.36 2.49 16.89
N LEU A 79 -20.61 1.45 16.09
CA LEU A 79 -19.89 0.17 16.20
C LEU A 79 -18.40 0.34 15.88
N GLN A 80 -18.06 1.15 14.88
CA GLN A 80 -16.66 1.47 14.57
C GLN A 80 -15.97 2.22 15.71
N ALA A 81 -16.64 3.22 16.28
CA ALA A 81 -16.13 3.97 17.43
C ALA A 81 -15.95 3.07 18.66
N ALA A 82 -16.87 2.14 18.91
CA ALA A 82 -16.75 1.17 19.99
C ALA A 82 -15.55 0.21 19.77
N ASN A 83 -15.38 -0.30 18.56
CA ASN A 83 -14.22 -1.13 18.20
C ASN A 83 -12.90 -0.38 18.35
N LEU A 84 -12.83 0.89 17.93
CA LEU A 84 -11.64 1.73 18.09
C LEU A 84 -11.28 1.90 19.57
N ARG A 85 -12.25 2.25 20.42
CA ARG A 85 -12.02 2.36 21.86
C ARG A 85 -11.51 1.06 22.47
N ARG A 86 -12.06 -0.08 22.04
CA ARG A 86 -11.59 -1.40 22.51
C ARG A 86 -10.14 -1.63 22.08
N LEU A 87 -9.80 -1.36 20.82
CA LEU A 87 -8.43 -1.48 20.31
C LEU A 87 -7.45 -0.56 21.06
N GLU A 88 -7.85 0.67 21.40
CA GLU A 88 -7.02 1.59 22.18
C GLU A 88 -6.71 1.02 23.56
N VAL A 89 -7.70 0.45 24.25
CA VAL A 89 -7.52 -0.19 25.56
C VAL A 89 -6.61 -1.42 25.44
N GLU A 90 -6.87 -2.29 24.46
CA GLU A 90 -6.04 -3.48 24.20
C GLU A 90 -4.58 -3.09 23.91
N ASN A 91 -4.35 -2.02 23.14
CA ASN A 91 -3.03 -1.51 22.82
C ASN A 91 -2.32 -0.96 24.08
N GLN A 92 -3.02 -0.18 24.91
CA GLN A 92 -2.47 0.31 26.17
C GLN A 92 -2.11 -0.82 27.15
N GLU A 93 -2.90 -1.90 27.20
CA GLU A 93 -2.57 -3.08 27.99
C GLU A 93 -1.35 -3.81 27.42
N ALA A 94 -1.27 -4.00 26.11
CA ALA A 94 -0.12 -4.62 25.46
C ALA A 94 1.17 -3.82 25.69
N ALA A 95 1.10 -2.49 25.61
CA ALA A 95 2.22 -1.60 25.88
C ALA A 95 2.71 -1.72 27.33
N ARG A 96 1.79 -1.73 28.32
CA ARG A 96 2.16 -1.93 29.73
C ARG A 96 2.83 -3.27 29.97
N ARG A 97 2.28 -4.36 29.41
CA ARG A 97 2.91 -5.69 29.51
C ARG A 97 4.29 -5.72 28.88
N LEU A 98 4.47 -5.01 27.76
CA LEU A 98 5.78 -4.90 27.11
C LEU A 98 6.77 -4.14 28.01
N GLU A 99 6.37 -3.02 28.61
CA GLU A 99 7.20 -2.25 29.54
C GLU A 99 7.65 -3.11 30.74
N GLU A 100 6.73 -3.87 31.34
CA GLU A 100 7.05 -4.77 32.44
C GLU A 100 8.10 -5.83 32.04
N VAL A 101 7.94 -6.45 30.87
CA VAL A 101 8.87 -7.46 30.37
C VAL A 101 10.24 -6.85 30.05
N VAL A 102 10.27 -5.65 29.45
CA VAL A 102 11.51 -4.93 29.17
C VAL A 102 12.25 -4.61 30.47
N GLN A 103 11.54 -4.07 31.46
CA GLN A 103 12.13 -3.74 32.76
C GLN A 103 12.72 -4.97 33.46
N GLN A 104 12.01 -6.10 33.44
CA GLN A 104 12.54 -7.37 33.97
C GLN A 104 13.80 -7.83 33.21
N GLY A 105 13.79 -7.67 31.88
CA GLY A 105 14.95 -7.98 31.04
C GLY A 105 16.17 -7.11 31.36
N GLU A 106 15.98 -5.82 31.60
CA GLU A 106 17.05 -4.89 31.97
C GLU A 106 17.68 -5.24 33.32
N VAL A 107 16.86 -5.55 34.33
CA VAL A 107 17.35 -5.98 35.65
C VAL A 107 18.17 -7.26 35.54
N LEU A 108 17.69 -8.24 34.76
CA LEU A 108 18.42 -9.48 34.56
C LEU A 108 19.75 -9.24 33.83
N LEU A 109 19.75 -8.36 32.83
CA LEU A 109 20.97 -7.99 32.10
C LEU A 109 22.00 -7.36 33.03
N GLU A 110 21.59 -6.45 33.93
CA GLU A 110 22.48 -5.83 34.91
C GLU A 110 23.10 -6.86 35.85
N GLN A 111 22.32 -7.84 36.32
CA GLN A 111 22.83 -8.93 37.15
C GLN A 111 23.89 -9.78 36.42
N ILE A 112 23.64 -10.11 35.14
CA ILE A 112 24.61 -10.85 34.32
C ILE A 112 25.89 -10.02 34.12
N GLN A 113 25.77 -8.74 33.82
CA GLN A 113 26.92 -7.85 33.65
C GLN A 113 27.76 -7.75 34.92
N LYS A 114 27.11 -7.64 36.08
CA LYS A 114 27.80 -7.63 37.38
C LYS A 114 28.55 -8.95 37.63
N ALA A 115 27.90 -10.09 37.43
CA ALA A 115 28.54 -11.39 37.60
C ALA A 115 29.75 -11.56 36.66
N LEU A 116 29.64 -11.12 35.40
CA LEU A 116 30.76 -11.14 34.46
C LEU A 116 31.91 -10.22 34.91
N HIS A 117 31.60 -9.06 35.48
CA HIS A 117 32.60 -8.15 36.03
C HIS A 117 33.34 -8.76 37.21
N ASP A 118 32.62 -9.34 38.18
CA ASP A 118 33.19 -9.99 39.36
C ASP A 118 34.10 -11.18 38.96
N ILE A 119 33.72 -11.94 37.93
CA ILE A 119 34.55 -13.02 37.36
C ILE A 119 35.84 -12.45 36.77
N ALA A 120 35.75 -11.39 35.96
CA ALA A 120 36.93 -10.78 35.34
C ALA A 120 37.89 -10.21 36.40
N GLU A 121 37.38 -9.54 37.44
CA GLU A 121 38.18 -9.01 38.54
C GLU A 121 38.87 -10.12 39.35
N SER A 122 38.15 -11.22 39.61
CA SER A 122 38.70 -12.39 40.29
C SER A 122 39.83 -13.05 39.49
N GLN A 123 39.69 -13.14 38.17
CA GLN A 123 40.73 -13.69 37.29
C GLN A 123 41.98 -12.82 37.25
N LEU A 124 41.82 -11.49 37.15
CA LEU A 124 42.95 -10.55 37.20
C LEU A 124 43.67 -10.63 38.56
N SER A 125 42.92 -10.69 39.66
CA SER A 125 43.49 -10.81 41.00
C SER A 125 44.30 -12.10 41.16
N MET A 126 43.79 -13.24 40.68
CA MET A 126 44.53 -14.51 40.70
C MET A 126 45.84 -14.45 39.91
N GLN A 127 45.84 -13.82 38.73
CA GLN A 127 47.05 -13.65 37.93
C GLN A 127 48.12 -12.81 38.64
N HIS A 128 47.71 -11.74 39.34
CA HIS A 128 48.62 -10.90 40.12
C HIS A 128 49.21 -11.61 41.34
N LEU A 129 48.48 -12.55 41.95
CA LEU A 129 48.99 -13.36 43.07
C LEU A 129 49.98 -14.45 42.62
N ASP A 130 49.81 -14.98 41.41
CA ASP A 130 50.69 -16.02 40.84
C ASP A 130 52.05 -15.44 40.35
N GLU A 131 52.13 -14.12 40.11
CA GLU A 131 53.38 -13.40 39.77
C GLU A 131 54.21 -12.97 40.99
N ALA A 132 53.71 -13.13 42.22
CA ALA A 132 54.48 -12.79 43.43
C ALA A 132 55.54 -13.89 43.71
N PRO A 133 56.85 -13.55 43.79
CA PRO A 133 57.88 -14.56 43.96
C PRO A 133 57.79 -15.24 45.34
N PRO A 134 58.06 -16.55 45.44
CA PRO A 134 58.12 -17.23 46.73
C PRO A 134 59.28 -16.68 47.57
N ASN A 135 58.99 -16.38 48.84
CA ASN A 135 59.96 -15.98 49.88
C ASN A 135 61.04 -17.05 50.11
#